data_AF-A0A1V6TMK6-F1
#
_entry.id   AF-A0A1V6TMK6-F1
#
_cell.length_a   1.000
_cell.length_b   1.000
_cell.length_c   1.000
_cell.angle_alpha   90.00
_cell.angle_beta   90.00
_cell.angle_gamma   90.00
#
_symmetry.space_group_name_H-M   'P 1'
#
loop_
_entity.id
_entity.type
_entity.pdbx_description
1 polymer ?
#
loop_
_entity_poly.entity_id
_entity_poly.type
_entity_poly.pdbx_seq_one_letter_code
_entity_poly.pdbx_strand_id
1 'polypeptide(L)' 'MKYLQAVIDESLRIHTNAAFGLPHVSPGYEVDGHYVPPGVTVQTCFFATTHSERYFKDVRSFHPERWLPSSHPL' A
#
# COMPACT_ATOMS: atom_id res chain seq x y z
N MET A 1 -16.36 -14.36 10.45
CA MET A 1 -16.26 -13.22 11.38
C MET A 1 -15.76 -12.00 10.60
N LYS A 2 -16.64 -11.07 10.21
CA LYS A 2 -16.27 -9.96 9.29
C LYS A 2 -15.34 -8.94 9.94
N TYR A 3 -15.58 -8.60 11.20
CA TYR A 3 -14.71 -7.68 11.95
C TYR A 3 -13.29 -8.24 12.16
N LEU A 4 -13.15 -9.53 12.45
CA LEU A 4 -11.83 -10.17 12.57
C LEU A 4 -11.02 -10.04 11.28
N GLN A 5 -11.64 -10.27 10.11
CA GLN A 5 -10.98 -10.08 8.83
C GLN A 5 -10.53 -8.63 8.64
N ALA A 6 -11.41 -7.68 8.96
CA ALA A 6 -11.11 -6.25 8.89
C ALA A 6 -9.94 -5.84 9.78
N VAL A 7 -9.81 -6.43 10.98
CA VAL A 7 -8.67 -6.25 11.88
C VAL A 7 -7.38 -6.78 11.25
N ILE A 8 -7.43 -7.96 10.62
CA ILE A 8 -6.27 -8.54 9.93
C ILE A 8 -5.82 -7.64 8.78
N ASP A 9 -6.76 -7.21 7.95
CA ASP A 9 -6.46 -6.38 6.76
C ASP A 9 -5.88 -5.02 7.18
N GLU A 10 -6.43 -4.38 8.21
CA GLU A 10 -5.89 -3.10 8.71
C GLU A 10 -4.52 -3.27 9.38
N SER A 11 -4.29 -4.40 10.05
CA SER A 11 -2.99 -4.72 10.64
C SER A 11 -1.93 -4.86 9.56
N LEU A 12 -2.23 -5.54 8.45
CA LEU A 12 -1.32 -5.70 7.32
C LEU A 12 -1.08 -4.38 6.57
N ARG A 13 -2.09 -3.49 6.51
CA ARG A 13 -1.92 -2.15 5.91
C ARG A 13 -0.94 -1.30 6.73
N ILE A 14 -1.16 -1.17 8.04
CA ILE A 14 -0.34 -0.32 8.92
C ILE A 14 1.03 -0.94 9.17
N HIS A 15 1.06 -2.22 9.54
CA HIS A 15 2.30 -2.94 9.77
C HIS A 15 2.75 -3.61 8.47
N THR A 16 3.26 -2.80 7.55
CA THR A 16 3.73 -3.27 6.25
C THR A 16 5.03 -4.07 6.41
N ASN A 17 4.91 -5.39 6.60
CA ASN A 17 6.03 -6.32 6.80
C ASN A 17 7.06 -6.31 5.66
N ALA A 18 6.59 -6.17 4.42
CA ALA A 18 7.44 -6.01 3.24
C ALA A 18 7.19 -4.62 2.66
N ALA A 19 8.04 -3.65 3.02
CA ALA A 19 7.84 -2.25 2.62
C ALA A 19 8.08 -2.01 1.12
N PHE A 20 8.81 -2.89 0.45
CA PHE A 20 9.21 -2.74 -0.96
C PHE A 20 8.95 -4.00 -1.77
N GLY A 21 8.67 -3.81 -3.07
CA GLY A 21 8.57 -4.89 -4.05
C GLY A 21 9.94 -5.45 -4.47
N LEU A 22 9.90 -6.51 -5.29
CA LEU A 22 11.12 -7.08 -5.85
C LEU A 22 11.85 -6.06 -6.75
N PRO A 23 13.20 -5.98 -6.67
CA PRO A 23 13.98 -5.08 -7.50
C PRO A 23 13.95 -5.51 -8.97
N HIS A 24 13.81 -4.53 -9.85
CA HIS A 24 14.00 -4.69 -11.29
C HIS A 24 15.11 -3.75 -11.74
N VAL A 25 15.86 -4.14 -12.77
CA VAL A 25 16.84 -3.25 -13.42
C VAL A 25 16.18 -2.68 -14.66
N SER A 26 16.09 -1.35 -14.73
CA SER A 26 15.50 -0.67 -15.87
C SER A 26 16.33 -0.95 -17.14
N PRO A 27 15.71 -1.26 -18.28
CA PRO A 27 16.37 -1.29 -19.57
C PRO A 27 16.45 0.11 -20.25
N GLY A 28 15.99 1.17 -19.58
CA GLY A 28 15.75 2.47 -20.19
C GLY A 28 14.29 2.62 -20.60
N TYR A 29 13.40 2.87 -19.64
CA TYR A 29 11.95 2.84 -19.85
C TYR A 29 11.24 3.95 -19.08
N GLU A 30 10.05 4.34 -19.54
CA GLU A 30 9.22 5.33 -18.86
C GLU A 30 8.27 4.67 -17.86
N VAL A 31 8.26 5.16 -16.62
CA VAL A 31 7.37 4.71 -15.54
C VAL A 31 6.59 5.92 -15.02
N ASP A 32 5.26 5.88 -15.10
CA ASP A 32 4.37 6.98 -14.68
C ASP A 32 4.76 8.36 -15.25
N GLY A 33 5.19 8.42 -16.52
CA GLY A 33 5.62 9.66 -17.16
C GLY A 33 7.07 10.08 -16.84
N HIS A 34 7.80 9.28 -16.07
CA HIS A 34 9.19 9.54 -15.71
C HIS A 34 10.14 8.55 -16.40
N TYR A 35 11.07 9.06 -17.20
CA TYR A 35 12.10 8.22 -17.82
C TYR A 35 13.11 7.71 -16.77
N VAL A 36 13.29 6.39 -16.72
CA VAL A 36 14.27 5.71 -15.87
C VAL A 36 15.40 5.14 -16.74
N PRO A 37 16.64 5.65 -16.61
CA PRO A 37 17.77 5.20 -17.42
C PRO A 37 18.08 3.69 -17.31
N PRO A 38 18.72 3.10 -18.33
CA PRO A 38 19.20 1.72 -18.27
C PRO A 38 20.16 1.50 -17.10
N GLY A 39 20.06 0.34 -16.44
CA GLY A 39 20.94 -0.04 -15.32
C GLY A 39 20.51 0.47 -13.95
N VAL A 40 19.50 1.33 -13.86
CA VAL A 40 18.95 1.80 -12.58
C VAL A 40 18.07 0.72 -11.95
N THR A 41 18.27 0.43 -10.67
CA THR A 41 17.36 -0.43 -9.91
C THR A 41 16.10 0.32 -9.52
N VAL A 42 14.95 -0.25 -9.85
CA VAL A 42 13.62 0.26 -9.49
C VAL A 42 12.87 -0.74 -8.63
N GLN A 43 12.12 -0.20 -7.67
CA GLN A 43 11.25 -0.95 -6.76
C GLN A 43 9.98 -0.14 -6.50
N THR A 44 8.87 -0.85 -6.29
CA THR A 44 7.67 -0.25 -5.71
C THR A 44 7.83 -0.09 -4.20
N CYS A 45 7.25 0.95 -3.63
CA CYS A 45 7.22 1.17 -2.19
C CYS A 45 5.78 0.95 -1.67
N PHE A 46 5.51 -0.24 -1.15
CA PHE A 46 4.21 -0.57 -0.57
C PHE A 46 3.90 0.31 0.63
N PHE A 47 4.90 0.62 1.46
CA PHE A 47 4.73 1.51 2.61
C PHE A 47 4.20 2.89 2.20
N ALA A 48 4.78 3.49 1.16
CA ALA A 48 4.33 4.78 0.65
C ALA A 48 2.88 4.72 0.17
N THR A 49 2.49 3.66 -0.54
CA THR A 49 1.11 3.48 -1.01
C THR A 49 0.12 3.27 0.15
N THR A 50 0.45 2.40 1.12
CA THR A 50 -0.45 2.08 2.25
C THR A 50 -0.57 3.19 3.28
N HIS A 51 0.38 4.15 3.29
CA HIS A 51 0.40 5.30 4.21
C HIS A 51 0.16 6.65 3.51
N SER A 52 -0.29 6.64 2.25
CA SER A 52 -0.61 7.88 1.54
C SER A 52 -2.02 8.35 1.85
N GLU A 53 -2.13 9.61 2.27
CA GLU A 53 -3.42 10.29 2.48
C GLU A 53 -4.22 10.44 1.18
N ARG A 54 -3.58 10.24 0.02
CA ARG A 54 -4.25 10.16 -1.28
C ARG A 54 -5.20 8.96 -1.36
N TYR A 55 -4.88 7.85 -0.69
CA TYR A 55 -5.60 6.59 -0.82
C TYR A 55 -6.33 6.18 0.46
N PHE A 56 -5.83 6.58 1.62
CA PHE A 56 -6.40 6.23 2.92
C PHE A 56 -6.68 7.49 3.73
N LYS A 57 -7.81 7.54 4.43
CA LYS A 57 -8.10 8.57 5.43
C LYS A 57 -7.53 8.16 6.79
N ASP A 58 -7.01 9.12 7.55
CA ASP A 58 -6.44 8.95 8.89
C ASP A 58 -5.38 7.82 8.90
N VAL A 59 -4.43 7.89 7.97
CA VAL A 59 -3.57 6.76 7.55
C VAL A 59 -2.74 6.12 8.65
N ARG A 60 -2.39 6.90 9.68
CA ARG A 60 -1.58 6.44 10.83
C ARG A 60 -2.43 5.87 11.96
N SER A 61 -3.75 6.03 11.91
CA SER A 61 -4.68 5.51 12.91
C SER A 61 -5.16 4.11 12.51
N PHE A 62 -5.28 3.22 13.49
CA PHE A 62 -5.78 1.87 13.31
C PHE A 62 -7.31 1.86 13.24
N HIS A 63 -7.88 1.71 12.03
CA HIS A 63 -9.32 1.73 11.78
C HIS A 63 -9.78 0.51 10.97
N PRO A 64 -10.01 -0.65 11.61
CA PRO A 64 -10.53 -1.85 10.94
C PRO A 64 -11.81 -1.60 10.15
N GLU A 65 -12.66 -0.69 10.62
CA GLU A 65 -13.98 -0.39 10.06
C GLU A 65 -13.90 0.04 8.58
N ARG A 66 -12.75 0.55 8.13
CA ARG A 66 -12.53 0.92 6.72
C ARG A 66 -12.72 -0.25 5.74
N TRP A 67 -12.53 -1.49 6.21
CA TRP A 67 -12.64 -2.70 5.40
C TRP A 67 -14.03 -3.33 5.48
N LEU A 68 -14.94 -2.76 6.28
CA LEU A 68 -16.30 -3.23 6.41
C LEU A 68 -17.18 -2.64 5.28
N PRO A 69 -18.20 -3.39 4.81
CA PRO A 69 -19.21 -2.82 3.94
C PRO A 69 -19.92 -1.64 4.62
N SER A 70 -20.38 -0.66 3.85
CA SER A 70 -21.14 0.49 4.39
C SER A 70 -22.46 0.10 5.07
N SER A 71 -22.96 -1.11 4.84
CA SER A 71 -24.14 -1.68 5.51
C SER A 71 -23.82 -2.38 6.83
N HIS A 72 -22.54 -2.50 7.20
CA HIS A 72 -22.15 -3.07 8.47
C HIS A 72 -22.58 -2.12 9.61
N PRO A 73 -23.09 -2.62 10.75
CA PRO A 73 -23.60 -1.78 11.84
C PRO A 73 -22.54 -1.00 12.63
N LEU A 74 -21.26 -1.10 12.24
CA LEU A 74 -20.12 -0.40 12.84
C LEU A 74 -19.53 0.56 11.81
#